data_AF-A0A915CJZ2-F1
#
_entry.id   AF-A0A915CJZ2-F1
#
_cell.length_a   1.000
_cell.length_b   1.000
_cell.length_c   1.000
_cell.angle_alpha   90.00
_cell.angle_beta   90.00
_cell.angle_gamma   90.00
#
_symmetry.space_group_name_H-M   'P 1'
#
loop_
_entity.id
_entity.type
_entity.pdbx_description
1 polymer ?
#
loop_
_entity_poly.entity_id
_entity_poly.type
_entity_poly.pdbx_seq_one_letter_code
_entity_poly.pdbx_strand_id
1 'polypeptide(L)'
;MDDRSRSANQSHHSTSADDKRKRKRRRNDSTRSNSIASKENNVDRRLDMRRKEKRRQRKLQKQLIKERETPEEKRARRLAKKMRKEEKRRLKEENSLSDEVKYTNTNNPFNDPNLTSTFIWGKKLEYEGRGNLSMKEIEKMSRERVRRNLAEMEELKRNREAREAAKEDLEMIKRDEERRANSSWEQTEESFHLSQARLRSRIRLKEARGKPIDFLARYIEYDDENRPRDKIEEEFELEDPLNYLKGLTVRDFEDLLEDIKVYRRLDPHKNIIWWIDMRTIVNDELRKLNDDIRLSNARDSIHGSVRDDVAKIFKGKSLQELIQLERQVNGKNP
;
A
#
# COMPACT_ATOMS: atom_id res chain seq x y z
N MET A 1 45.17 46.00 69.66
CA MET A 1 46.64 46.03 69.55
C MET A 1 46.99 45.85 68.10
N ASP A 2 47.41 46.98 67.57
CA ASP A 2 48.08 47.26 66.30
C ASP A 2 49.16 46.22 65.95
N ASP A 3 49.40 45.98 64.66
CA ASP A 3 50.46 46.72 63.98
C ASP A 3 50.39 46.60 62.44
N ARG A 4 50.70 47.72 61.79
CA ARG A 4 50.87 47.86 60.35
C ARG A 4 52.28 47.38 59.97
N SER A 5 52.44 46.87 58.75
CA SER A 5 53.62 47.21 57.94
C SER A 5 53.42 46.88 56.46
N ARG A 6 53.59 47.93 55.64
CA ARG A 6 53.74 47.90 54.18
C ARG A 6 55.06 47.23 53.81
N SER A 7 55.06 46.46 52.73
CA SER A 7 56.22 46.44 51.82
C SER A 7 55.75 46.22 50.39
N ALA A 8 56.07 47.20 49.55
CA ALA A 8 55.93 47.16 48.11
C ALA A 8 57.11 46.39 47.53
N ASN A 9 56.87 45.50 46.57
CA ASN A 9 57.94 45.12 45.65
C ASN A 9 57.41 45.01 44.22
N GLN A 10 57.91 45.93 43.40
CA GLN A 10 57.85 45.90 41.95
C GLN A 10 58.74 44.76 41.46
N SER A 11 58.26 43.95 40.52
CA SER A 11 59.16 43.18 39.66
C SER A 11 58.67 43.18 38.22
N HIS A 12 59.57 43.64 37.37
CA HIS A 12 59.45 43.83 35.95
C HIS A 12 59.43 42.50 35.19
N HIS A 13 58.47 42.41 34.27
CA HIS A 13 58.65 42.06 32.86
C HIS A 13 59.86 41.18 32.46
N SER A 14 59.59 39.91 32.14
CA SER A 14 60.23 39.24 31.00
C SER A 14 59.25 38.22 30.39
N THR A 15 58.48 38.67 29.40
CA THR A 15 57.70 37.76 28.56
C THR A 15 58.63 37.16 27.52
N SER A 16 59.06 35.92 27.76
CA SER A 16 59.77 35.12 26.76
C SER A 16 58.79 34.82 25.61
N ALA A 17 58.98 35.53 24.49
CA ALA A 17 58.23 35.36 23.27
C ALA A 17 58.67 34.07 22.57
N ASP A 18 57.92 32.98 22.78
CA ASP A 18 58.13 31.73 22.04
C ASP A 18 57.52 31.86 20.63
N ASP A 19 58.34 32.38 19.72
CA ASP A 19 58.11 32.57 18.29
C ASP A 19 58.00 31.22 17.57
N LYS A 20 56.81 30.58 17.64
CA LYS A 20 56.49 29.38 16.85
C LYS A 20 56.35 29.73 15.35
N ARG A 21 57.50 29.78 14.70
CA ARG A 21 57.71 29.80 13.25
C ARG A 21 56.78 28.80 12.55
N LYS A 22 55.80 29.33 11.81
CA LYS A 22 54.97 28.58 10.86
C LYS A 22 55.87 27.89 9.82
N ARG A 23 56.05 26.58 9.97
CA ARG A 23 56.62 25.70 8.94
C ARG A 23 55.79 25.83 7.65
N LYS A 24 56.31 26.60 6.70
CA LYS A 24 55.82 26.62 5.31
C LYS A 24 55.96 25.20 4.75
N ARG A 25 54.84 24.59 4.36
CA ARG A 25 54.81 23.38 3.54
C ARG A 25 55.63 23.63 2.27
N ARG A 26 56.83 23.07 2.21
CA ARG A 26 57.61 22.94 0.98
C ARG A 26 56.83 22.00 0.06
N ARG A 27 56.38 22.50 -1.09
CA ARG A 27 55.97 21.65 -2.20
C ARG A 27 57.24 21.02 -2.73
N ASN A 28 57.36 19.70 -2.59
CA ASN A 28 58.39 18.93 -3.29
C ASN A 28 58.06 19.01 -4.79
N ASP A 29 58.92 19.71 -5.53
CA ASP A 29 58.97 19.63 -6.98
C ASP A 29 60.08 18.61 -7.30
N SER A 30 59.67 17.43 -7.71
CA SER A 30 60.56 16.34 -8.08
C SER A 30 61.04 16.57 -9.52
N THR A 31 62.15 17.29 -9.69
CA THR A 31 62.83 17.38 -10.97
C THR A 31 63.62 16.09 -11.20
N ARG A 32 63.01 15.18 -11.96
CA ARG A 32 63.70 14.08 -12.65
C ARG A 32 64.67 14.68 -13.66
N SER A 33 65.95 14.38 -13.47
CA SER A 33 67.01 14.62 -14.42
C SER A 33 66.72 13.82 -15.70
N ASN A 34 66.41 14.51 -16.80
CA ASN A 34 66.63 13.93 -18.12
C ASN A 34 67.25 14.98 -19.04
N SER A 35 68.47 14.69 -19.45
CA SER A 35 69.29 15.43 -20.39
C SER A 35 68.71 15.30 -21.79
N ILE A 36 68.05 16.33 -22.32
CA ILE A 36 67.89 16.57 -23.76
C ILE A 36 67.66 18.08 -23.98
N ALA A 37 68.51 18.65 -24.82
CA ALA A 37 68.28 19.82 -25.67
C ALA A 37 67.71 21.09 -25.01
N SER A 38 68.62 21.88 -24.43
CA SER A 38 68.90 23.33 -24.61
C SER A 38 67.92 24.33 -25.31
N LYS A 39 66.73 23.94 -25.76
CA LYS A 39 65.68 24.83 -26.31
C LYS A 39 64.39 24.90 -25.44
N GLU A 40 64.05 23.89 -24.63
CA GLU A 40 62.84 23.90 -23.77
C GLU A 40 62.97 24.75 -22.50
N ASN A 41 64.18 24.88 -21.95
CA ASN A 41 64.44 25.74 -20.78
C ASN A 41 64.09 27.21 -21.01
N ASN A 42 64.02 27.64 -22.27
CA ASN A 42 63.64 29.00 -22.62
C ASN A 42 62.12 29.18 -22.59
N VAL A 43 61.34 28.15 -22.96
CA VAL A 43 59.87 28.21 -23.01
C VAL A 43 59.27 28.24 -21.61
N ASP A 44 59.75 27.39 -20.70
CA ASP A 44 59.22 27.32 -19.33
C ASP A 44 59.61 28.56 -18.50
N ARG A 45 60.86 29.05 -18.67
CA ARG A 45 61.26 30.36 -18.12
C ARG A 45 60.42 31.49 -18.69
N ARG A 46 60.09 31.46 -19.98
CA ARG A 46 59.22 32.46 -20.63
C ARG A 46 57.78 32.37 -20.15
N LEU A 47 57.24 31.18 -19.88
CA LEU A 47 55.91 30.97 -19.29
C LEU A 47 55.86 31.44 -17.84
N ASP A 48 56.90 31.18 -17.06
CA ASP A 48 56.94 31.58 -15.66
C ASP A 48 57.18 33.09 -15.51
N MET A 49 57.97 33.69 -16.40
CA MET A 49 58.07 35.15 -16.57
C MET A 49 56.72 35.74 -17.00
N ARG A 50 56.00 35.12 -17.94
CA ARG A 50 54.64 35.53 -18.35
C ARG A 50 53.62 35.39 -17.22
N ARG A 51 53.72 34.37 -16.36
CA ARG A 51 52.88 34.21 -15.15
C ARG A 51 53.19 35.28 -14.11
N LYS A 52 54.47 35.58 -13.88
CA LYS A 52 54.92 36.66 -13.00
C LYS A 52 54.46 38.02 -13.51
N GLU A 53 54.58 38.24 -14.82
CA GLU A 53 54.14 39.48 -15.47
C GLU A 53 52.61 39.62 -15.41
N LYS A 54 51.85 38.58 -15.74
CA LYS A 54 50.39 38.57 -15.57
C LYS A 54 49.96 38.81 -14.12
N ARG A 55 50.74 38.31 -13.14
CA ARG A 55 50.50 38.58 -11.71
C ARG A 55 50.84 40.03 -11.34
N ARG A 56 51.89 40.61 -11.90
CA ARG A 56 52.25 42.03 -11.75
C ARG A 56 51.19 42.92 -12.39
N GLN A 57 50.82 42.68 -13.64
CA GLN A 57 49.72 43.38 -14.32
C GLN A 57 48.40 43.27 -13.56
N ARG A 58 48.03 42.09 -13.05
CA ARG A 58 46.83 41.95 -12.19
C ARG A 58 46.94 42.72 -10.87
N LYS A 59 48.14 42.89 -10.31
CA LYS A 59 48.36 43.70 -9.10
C LYS A 59 48.24 45.18 -9.43
N LEU A 60 48.87 45.63 -10.52
CA LEU A 60 48.79 46.99 -11.04
C LEU A 60 47.35 47.36 -11.39
N GLN A 61 46.64 46.53 -12.16
CA GLN A 61 45.21 46.71 -12.44
C GLN A 61 44.38 46.79 -11.15
N LYS A 62 44.65 45.92 -10.16
CA LYS A 62 43.97 46.00 -8.86
C LYS A 62 44.33 47.25 -8.05
N GLN A 63 45.51 47.84 -8.26
CA GLN A 63 45.91 49.10 -7.64
C GLN A 63 45.23 50.27 -8.34
N LEU A 64 45.28 50.32 -9.68
CA LEU A 64 44.57 51.30 -10.50
C LEU A 64 43.06 51.29 -10.22
N ILE A 65 42.44 50.11 -10.14
CA ILE A 65 41.02 49.98 -9.78
C ILE A 65 40.77 50.51 -8.35
N LYS A 66 41.68 50.30 -7.40
CA LYS A 66 41.56 50.80 -6.02
C LYS A 66 41.83 52.29 -5.86
N GLU A 67 42.65 52.86 -6.75
CA GLU A 67 42.98 54.29 -6.80
C GLU A 67 41.86 55.07 -7.49
N ARG A 68 41.20 54.46 -8.48
CA ARG A 68 40.00 55.00 -9.13
C ARG A 68 38.70 54.72 -8.34
N GLU A 69 38.75 53.84 -7.33
CA GLU A 69 37.60 53.44 -6.52
C GLU A 69 37.11 54.62 -5.68
N THR A 70 35.83 54.97 -5.82
CA THR A 70 35.22 55.98 -4.97
C THR A 70 35.15 55.47 -3.52
N PRO A 71 35.07 56.36 -2.51
CA PRO A 71 34.93 55.96 -1.11
C PRO A 71 33.73 55.03 -0.85
N GLU A 72 32.67 55.17 -1.65
CA GLU A 72 31.45 54.37 -1.61
C GLU A 72 31.66 52.95 -2.16
N GLU A 73 32.33 52.80 -3.30
CA GLU A 73 32.63 51.51 -3.89
C GLU A 73 33.59 50.68 -3.00
N LYS A 74 34.51 51.36 -2.32
CA LYS A 74 35.39 50.74 -1.31
C LYS A 74 34.60 50.21 -0.10
N ARG A 75 33.52 50.89 0.31
CA ARG A 75 32.60 50.42 1.37
C ARG A 75 31.80 49.22 0.88
N ALA A 76 31.24 49.27 -0.33
CA ALA A 76 30.51 48.16 -0.95
C ALA A 76 31.35 46.88 -1.04
N ARG A 77 32.63 46.97 -1.47
CA ARG A 77 33.53 45.81 -1.51
C ARG A 77 33.81 45.22 -0.12
N ARG A 78 33.95 46.06 0.90
CA ARG A 78 34.16 45.62 2.29
C ARG A 78 32.91 44.92 2.82
N LEU A 79 31.72 45.46 2.54
CA LEU A 79 30.43 44.85 2.86
C LEU A 79 30.26 43.50 2.17
N ALA A 80 30.49 43.42 0.85
CA ALA A 80 30.40 42.16 0.10
C ALA A 80 31.38 41.09 0.63
N LYS A 81 32.61 41.49 1.00
CA LYS A 81 33.58 40.58 1.62
C LYS A 81 33.12 40.10 3.00
N LYS A 82 32.43 40.94 3.77
CA LYS A 82 31.84 40.58 5.07
C LYS A 82 30.70 39.56 4.88
N MET A 83 29.76 39.87 3.98
CA MET A 83 28.62 39.00 3.65
C MET A 83 29.08 37.62 3.16
N ARG A 84 30.05 37.56 2.25
CA ARG A 84 30.60 36.27 1.76
C ARG A 84 31.27 35.44 2.86
N LYS A 85 31.92 36.10 3.83
CA LYS A 85 32.56 35.41 4.96
C LYS A 85 31.51 34.84 5.91
N GLU A 86 30.40 35.54 6.08
CA GLU A 86 29.26 35.16 6.90
C GLU A 86 28.44 34.02 6.27
N GLU A 87 28.13 34.12 4.98
CA GLU A 87 27.46 33.05 4.21
C GLU A 87 28.27 31.75 4.24
N LYS A 88 29.60 31.83 4.06
CA LYS A 88 30.48 30.66 4.17
C LYS A 88 30.49 30.06 5.58
N ARG A 89 30.32 30.87 6.62
CA ARG A 89 30.19 30.39 8.00
C ARG A 89 28.84 29.68 8.17
N ARG A 90 27.75 30.26 7.66
CA ARG A 90 26.39 29.70 7.70
C ARG A 90 26.33 28.33 7.01
N LEU A 91 26.80 28.23 5.77
CA LEU A 91 26.82 26.96 5.02
C LEU A 91 27.62 25.87 5.72
N LYS A 92 28.74 26.23 6.35
CA LYS A 92 29.56 25.27 7.10
C LYS A 92 28.83 24.76 8.35
N GLU A 93 28.03 25.60 8.97
CA GLU A 93 27.26 25.29 10.17
C GLU A 93 26.05 24.43 9.84
N GLU A 94 25.30 24.80 8.80
CA GLU A 94 24.21 24.02 8.21
C GLU A 94 24.67 22.62 7.81
N ASN A 95 25.79 22.52 7.09
CA ASN A 95 26.36 21.24 6.66
C ASN A 95 27.06 20.46 7.80
N SER A 96 27.16 21.03 9.01
CA SER A 96 27.68 20.32 10.19
C SER A 96 26.57 19.68 11.03
N LEU A 97 25.30 20.05 10.79
CA LEU A 97 24.13 19.50 11.45
C LEU A 97 23.57 18.38 10.57
N SER A 98 23.02 17.33 11.19
CA SER A 98 22.35 16.26 10.47
C SER A 98 20.95 16.69 10.03
N ASP A 99 20.49 16.21 8.88
CA ASP A 99 19.16 16.52 8.31
C ASP A 99 17.98 16.15 9.25
N GLU A 100 18.21 15.25 10.20
CA GLU A 100 17.24 14.86 11.24
C GLU A 100 17.01 15.97 12.30
N VAL A 101 17.91 16.96 12.41
CA VAL A 101 17.78 18.09 13.35
C VAL A 101 16.89 19.17 12.73
N LYS A 102 15.64 19.24 13.20
CA LYS A 102 14.60 20.12 12.63
C LYS A 102 14.77 21.62 12.88
N TYR A 103 15.63 21.99 13.83
CA TYR A 103 15.83 23.40 14.23
C TYR A 103 17.29 23.83 14.03
N THR A 104 17.45 24.99 13.41
CA THR A 104 18.75 25.64 13.18
C THR A 104 18.75 27.04 13.81
N ASN A 105 19.91 27.68 13.94
CA ASN A 105 20.01 29.05 14.50
C ASN A 105 19.16 30.09 13.76
N THR A 106 18.79 29.82 12.51
CA THR A 106 17.96 30.70 11.68
C THR A 106 16.48 30.31 11.67
N ASN A 107 16.15 29.07 12.04
CA ASN A 107 14.79 28.53 12.09
C ASN A 107 14.45 28.09 13.53
N ASN A 108 14.82 28.92 14.49
CA ASN A 108 14.61 28.64 15.91
C ASN A 108 13.33 29.35 16.40
N PRO A 109 12.28 28.61 16.82
CA PRO A 109 11.03 29.21 17.30
C PRO A 109 11.20 30.06 18.58
N PHE A 110 12.32 29.88 19.31
CA PHE A 110 12.61 30.63 20.54
C PHE A 110 13.51 31.86 20.31
N ASN A 111 13.79 32.19 19.04
CA ASN A 111 14.56 33.37 18.66
C ASN A 111 15.97 33.44 19.30
N ASP A 112 16.53 32.29 19.70
CA ASP A 112 17.90 32.19 20.21
C ASP A 112 18.89 32.07 19.03
N PRO A 113 19.83 33.02 18.89
CA PRO A 113 20.78 33.10 17.78
C PRO A 113 21.87 32.01 17.81
N ASN A 114 22.03 31.26 18.90
CA ASN A 114 23.10 30.27 19.08
C ASN A 114 22.60 28.87 19.49
N LEU A 115 21.38 28.49 19.09
CA LEU A 115 20.77 27.18 19.37
C LEU A 115 21.67 25.96 19.09
N THR A 116 22.45 26.00 18.01
CA THR A 116 23.34 24.92 17.55
C THR A 116 24.68 24.90 18.29
N SER A 117 24.96 25.93 19.09
CA SER A 117 26.20 26.01 19.86
C SER A 117 26.17 24.97 20.99
N THR A 118 27.31 24.33 21.24
CA THR A 118 27.40 23.35 22.33
C THR A 118 27.39 24.08 23.67
N PHE A 119 26.35 23.87 24.46
CA PHE A 119 26.29 24.34 25.84
C PHE A 119 27.37 23.65 26.69
N ILE A 120 28.10 24.44 27.48
CA ILE A 120 29.19 23.95 28.32
C ILE A 120 28.92 24.30 29.77
N TRP A 121 28.84 23.26 30.60
CA TRP A 121 28.76 23.42 32.04
C TRP A 121 30.16 23.39 32.65
N GLY A 122 30.78 24.57 32.77
CA GLY A 122 32.17 24.71 33.23
C GLY A 122 32.44 24.02 34.58
N LYS A 123 31.61 24.31 35.60
CA LYS A 123 31.73 23.67 36.93
C LYS A 123 31.63 22.13 36.87
N LYS A 124 30.79 21.58 35.98
CA LYS A 124 30.67 20.13 35.79
C LYS A 124 31.90 19.54 35.12
N LEU A 125 32.46 20.21 34.12
CA LEU A 125 33.72 19.78 33.48
C LEU A 125 34.88 19.82 34.47
N GLU A 126 34.97 20.85 35.31
CA GLU A 126 35.98 20.94 36.37
C GLU A 126 35.83 19.80 37.39
N TYR A 127 34.61 19.53 37.84
CA TYR A 127 34.31 18.42 38.75
C TYR A 127 34.63 17.04 38.14
N GLU A 128 34.37 16.84 36.84
CA GLU A 128 34.71 15.61 36.10
C GLU A 128 36.21 15.50 35.74
N GLY A 129 37.07 16.43 36.21
CA GLY A 129 38.50 16.45 35.90
C GLY A 129 38.82 16.80 34.44
N ARG A 130 37.84 17.32 33.71
CA ARG A 130 37.87 17.68 32.29
C ARG A 130 37.98 19.19 32.03
N GLY A 131 38.30 19.98 33.05
CA GLY A 131 38.45 21.44 32.96
C GLY A 131 39.57 21.91 32.02
N ASN A 132 40.58 21.07 31.77
CA ASN A 132 41.74 21.41 30.92
C ASN A 132 41.57 21.10 29.43
N LEU A 133 40.42 20.55 29.01
CA LEU A 133 40.17 20.19 27.61
C LEU A 133 39.88 21.41 26.74
N SER A 134 40.32 21.36 25.48
CA SER A 134 40.05 22.43 24.53
C SER A 134 38.56 22.49 24.19
N MET A 135 38.02 23.71 23.99
CA MET A 135 36.65 23.95 23.48
C MET A 135 36.30 23.05 22.27
N LYS A 136 37.27 22.83 21.37
CA LYS A 136 37.09 21.98 20.18
C LYS A 136 36.94 20.49 20.51
N GLU A 137 37.58 20.03 21.58
CA GLU A 137 37.49 18.64 22.03
C GLU A 137 36.15 18.38 22.72
N ILE A 138 35.66 19.35 23.50
CA ILE A 138 34.32 19.32 24.12
C ILE A 138 33.22 19.28 23.05
N GLU A 139 33.30 20.16 22.05
CA GLU A 139 32.37 20.20 20.92
C GLU A 139 32.39 18.87 20.12
N LYS A 140 33.57 18.27 19.93
CA LYS A 140 33.70 16.97 19.25
C LYS A 140 33.03 15.84 20.05
N MET A 141 33.23 15.78 21.37
CA MET A 141 32.60 14.77 22.21
C MET A 141 31.08 14.96 22.30
N SER A 142 30.60 16.21 22.38
CA SER A 142 29.17 16.52 22.36
C SER A 142 28.52 16.04 21.05
N ARG A 143 29.11 16.39 19.90
CA ARG A 143 28.63 15.95 18.58
C ARG A 143 28.61 14.42 18.47
N GLU A 144 29.61 13.74 19.00
CA GLU A 144 29.66 12.27 18.96
C GLU A 144 28.60 11.64 19.88
N ARG A 145 28.29 12.24 21.03
CA ARG A 145 27.18 11.82 21.90
C ARG A 145 25.83 11.99 21.19
N VAL A 146 25.59 13.16 20.58
CA VAL A 146 24.37 13.42 19.82
C VAL A 146 24.21 12.42 18.67
N ARG A 147 25.30 12.11 17.95
CA ARG A 147 25.29 11.11 16.88
C ARG A 147 24.94 9.70 17.41
N ARG A 148 25.51 9.27 18.54
CA ARG A 148 25.17 7.97 19.15
C ARG A 148 23.71 7.91 19.57
N ASN A 149 23.22 8.95 20.25
CA ASN A 149 21.82 9.03 20.67
C ASN A 149 20.87 8.99 19.46
N LEU A 150 21.22 9.65 18.35
CA LEU A 150 20.42 9.65 17.14
C LEU A 150 20.33 8.24 16.52
N ALA A 151 21.46 7.54 16.45
CA ALA A 151 21.50 6.17 15.93
C ALA A 151 20.70 5.20 16.82
N GLU A 152 20.79 5.35 18.15
CA GLU A 152 19.99 4.56 19.09
C GLU A 152 18.49 4.84 18.92
N MET A 153 18.10 6.10 18.73
CA MET A 153 16.70 6.48 18.46
C MET A 153 16.19 5.91 17.13
N GLU A 154 17.03 5.89 16.09
CA GLU A 154 16.70 5.30 14.80
C GLU A 154 16.50 3.78 14.90
N GLU A 155 17.37 3.09 15.64
CA GLU A 155 17.25 1.66 15.90
C GLU A 155 15.97 1.33 16.70
N LEU A 156 15.66 2.13 17.73
CA LEU A 156 14.42 2.01 18.48
C LEU A 156 13.19 2.23 17.60
N LYS A 157 13.23 3.21 16.69
CA LYS A 157 12.16 3.47 15.73
C LYS A 157 11.97 2.28 14.79
N ARG A 158 13.04 1.77 14.20
CA ARG A 158 13.01 0.59 13.33
C ARG A 158 12.46 -0.64 14.04
N ASN A 159 12.82 -0.85 15.31
CA ASN A 159 12.30 -1.97 16.10
C ASN A 159 10.80 -1.81 16.40
N ARG A 160 10.32 -0.59 16.66
CA ARG A 160 8.87 -0.31 16.79
C ARG A 160 8.13 -0.60 15.49
N GLU A 161 8.63 -0.07 14.38
CA GLU A 161 8.05 -0.30 13.04
C GLU A 161 8.01 -1.79 12.70
N ALA A 162 9.09 -2.55 12.99
CA ALA A 162 9.11 -3.99 12.77
C ALA A 162 8.09 -4.75 13.63
N ARG A 163 7.88 -4.34 14.89
CA ARG A 163 6.85 -4.93 15.76
C ARG A 163 5.44 -4.58 15.29
N GLU A 164 5.23 -3.35 14.86
CA GLU A 164 3.93 -2.90 14.32
C GLU A 164 3.61 -3.64 13.02
N ALA A 165 4.57 -3.76 12.11
CA ALA A 165 4.42 -4.55 10.88
C ALA A 165 4.14 -6.03 11.19
N ALA A 166 4.87 -6.65 12.11
CA ALA A 166 4.61 -8.04 12.50
C ALA A 166 3.22 -8.24 13.13
N LYS A 167 2.73 -7.23 13.88
CA LYS A 167 1.38 -7.26 14.45
C LYS A 167 0.31 -7.10 13.36
N GLU A 168 0.53 -6.21 12.40
CA GLU A 168 -0.36 -6.02 11.25
C GLU A 168 -0.43 -7.28 10.39
N ASP A 169 0.71 -7.93 10.11
CA ASP A 169 0.76 -9.20 9.38
C ASP A 169 -0.01 -10.30 10.09
N LEU A 170 0.14 -10.43 11.41
CA LEU A 170 -0.64 -11.38 12.21
C LEU A 170 -2.14 -11.06 12.19
N GLU A 171 -2.52 -9.79 12.22
CA GLU A 171 -3.91 -9.37 12.13
C GLU A 171 -4.50 -9.65 10.74
N MET A 172 -3.72 -9.44 9.68
CA MET A 172 -4.08 -9.80 8.32
C MET A 172 -4.29 -11.31 8.16
N ILE A 173 -3.37 -12.13 8.68
CA ILE A 173 -3.50 -13.59 8.69
C ILE A 173 -4.78 -14.00 9.43
N LYS A 174 -5.04 -13.41 10.61
CA LYS A 174 -6.24 -13.70 11.39
C LYS A 174 -7.53 -13.33 10.64
N ARG A 175 -7.60 -12.17 10.00
CA ARG A 175 -8.77 -11.77 9.18
C ARG A 175 -8.98 -12.72 7.99
N ASP A 176 -7.90 -13.17 7.37
CA ASP A 176 -7.98 -14.13 6.26
C ASP A 176 -8.45 -15.52 6.75
N GLU A 177 -7.98 -15.98 7.92
CA GLU A 177 -8.46 -17.20 8.56
C GLU A 177 -9.94 -17.10 8.93
N GLU A 178 -10.38 -15.98 9.52
CA GLU A 178 -11.79 -15.72 9.84
C GLU A 178 -12.65 -15.72 8.57
N ARG A 179 -12.19 -15.12 7.47
CA ARG A 179 -12.90 -15.15 6.17
C ARG A 179 -13.03 -16.56 5.60
N ARG A 180 -11.95 -17.35 5.64
CA ARG A 180 -11.97 -18.75 5.19
C ARG A 180 -12.90 -19.60 6.05
N ALA A 181 -12.84 -19.44 7.37
CA ALA A 181 -13.71 -20.13 8.31
C ALA A 181 -15.18 -19.75 8.05
N ASN A 182 -15.50 -18.47 7.87
CA ASN A 182 -16.85 -18.01 7.56
C ASN A 182 -17.36 -18.58 6.23
N SER A 183 -16.54 -18.61 5.19
CA SER A 183 -16.93 -19.20 3.90
C SER A 183 -17.19 -20.70 4.00
N SER A 184 -16.36 -21.44 4.75
CA SER A 184 -16.61 -22.85 5.00
C SER A 184 -17.91 -23.07 5.79
N TRP A 185 -18.21 -22.15 6.71
CA TRP A 185 -19.44 -22.19 7.51
C TRP A 185 -20.68 -21.97 6.65
N GLU A 186 -20.67 -20.98 5.76
CA GLU A 186 -21.76 -20.73 4.80
C GLU A 186 -22.06 -21.96 3.93
N GLN A 187 -21.03 -22.64 3.41
CA GLN A 187 -21.21 -23.86 2.61
C GLN A 187 -21.80 -25.00 3.45
N THR A 188 -21.33 -25.18 4.70
CA THR A 188 -21.91 -26.18 5.60
C THR A 188 -23.37 -25.85 5.93
N GLU A 189 -23.72 -24.58 6.10
CA GLU A 189 -25.08 -24.14 6.41
C GLU A 189 -26.02 -24.36 5.21
N GLU A 190 -25.59 -24.03 3.98
CA GLU A 190 -26.39 -24.31 2.77
C GLU A 190 -26.62 -25.82 2.58
N SER A 191 -25.62 -26.66 2.83
CA SER A 191 -25.78 -28.13 2.80
C SER A 191 -26.73 -28.64 3.89
N PHE A 192 -26.73 -28.01 5.05
CA PHE A 192 -27.64 -28.31 6.15
C PHE A 192 -29.08 -27.92 5.79
N HIS A 193 -29.29 -26.72 5.23
CA HIS A 193 -30.59 -26.28 4.73
C HIS A 193 -31.15 -27.22 3.66
N LEU A 194 -30.32 -27.67 2.70
CA LEU A 194 -30.74 -28.67 1.71
C LEU A 194 -31.17 -29.98 2.38
N SER A 195 -30.37 -30.47 3.33
CA SER A 195 -30.66 -31.70 4.07
C SER A 195 -31.95 -31.60 4.88
N GLN A 196 -32.20 -30.45 5.52
CA GLN A 196 -33.44 -30.15 6.22
C GLN A 196 -34.63 -30.08 5.27
N ALA A 197 -34.49 -29.42 4.12
CA ALA A 197 -35.55 -29.33 3.11
C ALA A 197 -35.93 -30.73 2.59
N ARG A 198 -34.94 -31.58 2.28
CA ARG A 198 -35.12 -32.99 1.91
C ARG A 198 -35.82 -33.80 3.01
N LEU A 199 -35.36 -33.67 4.26
CA LEU A 199 -35.99 -34.34 5.40
C LEU A 199 -37.45 -33.92 5.58
N ARG A 200 -37.73 -32.62 5.49
CA ARG A 200 -39.08 -32.07 5.60
C ARG A 200 -39.99 -32.54 4.48
N SER A 201 -39.49 -32.58 3.24
CA SER A 201 -40.20 -33.15 2.09
C SER A 201 -40.59 -34.61 2.36
N ARG A 202 -39.63 -35.42 2.82
CA ARG A 202 -39.86 -36.84 3.16
C ARG A 202 -40.94 -37.03 4.22
N ILE A 203 -40.94 -36.21 5.27
CA ILE A 203 -41.97 -36.26 6.32
C ILE A 203 -43.35 -35.92 5.74
N ARG A 204 -43.46 -34.86 4.93
CA ARG A 204 -44.74 -34.46 4.31
C ARG A 204 -45.31 -35.54 3.39
N LEU A 205 -44.45 -36.22 2.63
CA LEU A 205 -44.85 -37.32 1.77
C LEU A 205 -45.39 -38.51 2.59
N LYS A 206 -44.74 -38.84 3.72
CA LYS A 206 -45.23 -39.88 4.64
C LYS A 206 -46.57 -39.51 5.28
N GLU A 207 -46.77 -38.24 5.59
CA GLU A 207 -47.98 -37.70 6.19
C GLU A 207 -49.11 -37.45 5.16
N ALA A 208 -48.96 -37.92 3.91
CA ALA A 208 -49.93 -37.75 2.81
C ALA A 208 -50.35 -36.28 2.54
N ARG A 209 -49.44 -35.35 2.83
CA ARG A 209 -49.63 -33.89 2.65
C ARG A 209 -48.47 -33.26 1.87
N GLY A 210 -47.94 -34.02 0.93
CA GLY A 210 -46.86 -33.59 0.04
C GLY A 210 -47.27 -32.36 -0.75
N LYS A 211 -46.37 -31.39 -0.83
CA LYS A 211 -46.47 -30.28 -1.79
C LYS A 211 -45.94 -30.73 -3.15
N PRO A 212 -46.29 -30.05 -4.25
CA PRO A 212 -45.74 -30.35 -5.58
C PRO A 212 -44.20 -30.42 -5.61
N ILE A 213 -43.53 -29.50 -4.90
CA ILE A 213 -42.06 -29.52 -4.78
C ILE A 213 -41.53 -30.79 -4.12
N ASP A 214 -42.26 -31.35 -3.15
CA ASP A 214 -41.83 -32.53 -2.41
C ASP A 214 -41.78 -33.76 -3.34
N PHE A 215 -42.77 -33.88 -4.24
CA PHE A 215 -42.80 -34.92 -5.28
C PHE A 215 -41.69 -34.73 -6.31
N LEU A 216 -41.46 -33.50 -6.80
CA LEU A 216 -40.37 -33.23 -7.75
C LEU A 216 -38.98 -33.47 -7.14
N ALA A 217 -38.78 -33.09 -5.88
CA ALA A 217 -37.53 -33.33 -5.16
C ALA A 217 -37.27 -34.84 -4.94
N ARG A 218 -38.32 -35.66 -4.91
CA ARG A 218 -38.19 -37.12 -4.71
C ARG A 218 -37.45 -37.80 -5.87
N TYR A 219 -37.61 -37.32 -7.11
CA TYR A 219 -36.88 -37.86 -8.26
C TYR A 219 -35.36 -37.67 -8.12
N ILE A 220 -34.94 -36.51 -7.61
CA ILE A 220 -33.53 -36.25 -7.31
C ILE A 220 -33.02 -37.14 -6.18
N GLU A 221 -33.83 -37.37 -5.14
CA GLU A 221 -33.44 -38.31 -4.08
C GLU A 221 -33.32 -39.75 -4.60
N TYR A 222 -34.14 -40.13 -5.59
CA TYR A 222 -34.11 -41.46 -6.19
C TYR A 222 -32.86 -41.68 -7.06
N ASP A 223 -32.47 -40.67 -7.85
CA ASP A 223 -31.27 -40.70 -8.70
C ASP A 223 -29.95 -40.54 -7.91
N ASP A 224 -30.02 -40.23 -6.61
CA ASP A 224 -28.82 -40.02 -5.79
C ASP A 224 -28.11 -41.35 -5.46
N GLU A 225 -27.03 -41.65 -6.19
CA GLU A 225 -26.21 -42.87 -6.03
C GLU A 225 -25.69 -43.10 -4.59
N ASN A 226 -25.57 -42.03 -3.80
CA ASN A 226 -25.13 -42.07 -2.39
C ASN A 226 -26.24 -42.44 -1.40
N ARG A 227 -27.47 -42.68 -1.87
CA ARG A 227 -28.60 -43.07 -1.02
C ARG A 227 -28.32 -44.45 -0.40
N PRO A 228 -28.44 -44.61 0.94
CA PRO A 228 -28.26 -45.90 1.59
C PRO A 228 -29.25 -46.92 1.03
N ARG A 229 -28.77 -48.07 0.55
CA ARG A 229 -29.60 -49.14 -0.03
C ARG A 229 -30.66 -49.66 0.94
N ASP A 230 -30.43 -49.56 2.24
CA ASP A 230 -31.37 -50.02 3.27
C ASP A 230 -32.62 -49.12 3.40
N LYS A 231 -32.67 -47.96 2.73
CA LYS A 231 -33.84 -47.07 2.69
C LYS A 231 -34.71 -47.25 1.43
N ILE A 232 -34.45 -48.28 0.64
CA ILE A 232 -35.15 -48.58 -0.61
C ILE A 232 -36.61 -49.04 -0.37
N GLU A 233 -36.97 -49.44 0.86
CA GLU A 233 -38.29 -50.03 1.19
C GLU A 233 -39.51 -49.09 1.04
N GLU A 234 -39.33 -47.77 0.91
CA GLU A 234 -40.41 -46.91 0.41
C GLU A 234 -40.53 -47.14 -1.10
N GLU A 235 -41.37 -48.11 -1.49
CA GLU A 235 -41.73 -48.44 -2.86
C GLU A 235 -42.30 -47.19 -3.55
N PHE A 236 -41.39 -46.40 -4.14
CA PHE A 236 -41.72 -45.23 -4.92
C PHE A 236 -42.05 -45.70 -6.34
N GLU A 237 -43.32 -45.67 -6.69
CA GLU A 237 -43.75 -45.85 -8.07
C GLU A 237 -43.35 -44.58 -8.84
N LEU A 238 -42.37 -44.72 -9.75
CA LEU A 238 -41.98 -43.62 -10.64
C LEU A 238 -43.15 -43.30 -11.58
N GLU A 239 -43.93 -42.30 -11.22
CA GLU A 239 -44.93 -41.72 -12.10
C GLU A 239 -44.29 -40.67 -13.03
N ASP A 240 -45.02 -40.19 -14.03
CA ASP A 240 -44.61 -39.02 -14.81
C ASP A 240 -44.60 -37.78 -13.90
N PRO A 241 -43.46 -37.08 -13.73
CA PRO A 241 -43.36 -35.86 -12.91
C PRO A 241 -44.41 -34.79 -13.27
N LEU A 242 -44.85 -34.76 -14.52
CA LEU A 242 -45.86 -33.82 -15.01
C LEU A 242 -47.25 -34.10 -14.46
N ASN A 243 -47.54 -35.33 -14.00
CA ASN A 243 -48.83 -35.66 -13.40
C ASN A 243 -49.05 -34.89 -12.09
N TYR A 244 -47.98 -34.60 -11.33
CA TYR A 244 -48.07 -33.81 -10.10
C TYR A 244 -48.33 -32.32 -10.32
N LEU A 245 -48.23 -31.85 -11.57
CA LEU A 245 -48.54 -30.46 -11.94
C LEU A 245 -50.01 -30.29 -12.38
N LYS A 246 -50.72 -31.39 -12.66
CA LYS A 246 -52.11 -31.34 -13.13
C LYS A 246 -53.04 -30.92 -12.00
N GLY A 247 -53.91 -29.95 -12.28
CA GLY A 247 -54.93 -29.49 -11.35
C GLY A 247 -54.44 -28.53 -10.25
N LEU A 248 -53.19 -28.06 -10.33
CA LEU A 248 -52.68 -27.02 -9.44
C LEU A 248 -53.31 -25.66 -9.75
N THR A 249 -53.48 -24.84 -8.71
CA THR A 249 -53.97 -23.47 -8.86
C THR A 249 -52.85 -22.50 -9.23
N VAL A 250 -53.20 -21.30 -9.69
CA VAL A 250 -52.24 -20.22 -9.98
C VAL A 250 -51.32 -19.97 -8.77
N ARG A 251 -51.88 -19.91 -7.56
CA ARG A 251 -51.11 -19.71 -6.33
C ARG A 251 -50.14 -20.86 -6.05
N ASP A 252 -50.58 -22.10 -6.28
CA ASP A 252 -49.71 -23.26 -6.05
C ASP A 252 -48.52 -23.28 -7.02
N PHE A 253 -48.72 -22.83 -8.26
CA PHE A 253 -47.64 -22.67 -9.23
C PHE A 253 -46.69 -21.51 -8.87
N GLU A 254 -47.20 -20.38 -8.37
CA GLU A 254 -46.36 -19.28 -7.87
C GLU A 254 -45.51 -19.73 -6.68
N ASP A 255 -46.10 -20.43 -5.71
CA ASP A 255 -45.39 -21.03 -4.57
C ASP A 255 -44.33 -22.04 -5.05
N LEU A 256 -44.69 -22.90 -6.01
CA LEU A 256 -43.78 -23.90 -6.58
C LEU A 256 -42.58 -23.24 -7.27
N LEU A 257 -42.77 -22.10 -7.96
CA LEU A 257 -41.67 -21.37 -8.59
C LEU A 257 -40.66 -20.82 -7.58
N GLU A 258 -41.13 -20.27 -6.45
CA GLU A 258 -40.25 -19.81 -5.39
C GLU A 258 -39.57 -20.99 -4.67
N ASP A 259 -40.28 -22.09 -4.46
CA ASP A 259 -39.70 -23.32 -3.91
C ASP A 259 -38.59 -23.88 -4.83
N ILE A 260 -38.84 -23.99 -6.15
CA ILE A 260 -37.82 -24.44 -7.14
C ILE A 260 -36.59 -23.52 -7.13
N LYS A 261 -36.79 -22.20 -6.97
CA LYS A 261 -35.67 -21.24 -6.89
C LYS A 261 -34.81 -21.45 -5.65
N VAL A 262 -35.40 -21.82 -4.51
CA VAL A 262 -34.65 -22.19 -3.30
C VAL A 262 -33.84 -23.46 -3.54
N TYR A 263 -34.44 -24.51 -4.10
CA TYR A 263 -33.72 -25.75 -4.42
C TYR A 263 -32.60 -25.51 -5.42
N ARG A 264 -32.81 -24.71 -6.46
CA ARG A 264 -31.76 -24.37 -7.44
C ARG A 264 -30.56 -23.65 -6.81
N ARG A 265 -30.76 -22.90 -5.73
CA ARG A 265 -29.67 -22.25 -5.00
C ARG A 265 -28.88 -23.24 -4.14
N LEU A 266 -29.59 -24.16 -3.48
CA LEU A 266 -29.02 -25.04 -2.47
C LEU A 266 -28.47 -26.37 -3.02
N ASP A 267 -29.02 -26.87 -4.13
CA ASP A 267 -28.72 -28.19 -4.67
C ASP A 267 -27.42 -28.17 -5.52
N PRO A 268 -26.54 -29.19 -5.42
CA PRO A 268 -25.33 -29.29 -6.23
C PRO A 268 -25.55 -29.19 -7.75
N HIS A 269 -24.50 -28.77 -8.45
CA HIS A 269 -24.53 -28.49 -9.89
C HIS A 269 -25.10 -29.61 -10.78
N LYS A 270 -25.04 -30.87 -10.33
CA LYS A 270 -25.60 -32.01 -11.06
C LYS A 270 -27.11 -31.91 -11.32
N ASN A 271 -27.86 -31.34 -10.38
CA ASN A 271 -29.33 -31.31 -10.42
C ASN A 271 -29.90 -29.99 -10.98
N ILE A 272 -29.04 -29.06 -11.37
CA ILE A 272 -29.47 -27.72 -11.81
C ILE A 272 -30.33 -27.80 -13.08
N ILE A 273 -29.99 -28.69 -14.01
CA ILE A 273 -30.72 -28.85 -15.28
C ILE A 273 -32.16 -29.27 -15.01
N TRP A 274 -32.36 -30.27 -14.14
CA TRP A 274 -33.69 -30.71 -13.69
C TRP A 274 -34.55 -29.56 -13.17
N TRP A 275 -34.00 -28.73 -12.27
CA TRP A 275 -34.73 -27.59 -11.71
C TRP A 275 -35.01 -26.49 -12.75
N ILE A 276 -34.15 -26.30 -13.74
CA ILE A 276 -34.36 -25.38 -14.85
C ILE A 276 -35.51 -25.87 -15.75
N ASP A 277 -35.51 -27.16 -16.09
CA ASP A 277 -36.54 -27.76 -16.94
C ASP A 277 -37.89 -27.70 -16.23
N MET A 278 -37.96 -28.12 -14.96
CA MET A 278 -39.17 -28.03 -14.15
C MET A 278 -39.66 -26.58 -14.01
N ARG A 279 -38.77 -25.62 -13.80
CA ARG A 279 -39.14 -24.19 -13.78
C ARG A 279 -39.74 -23.74 -15.11
N THR A 280 -39.20 -24.21 -16.23
CA THR A 280 -39.68 -23.83 -17.58
C THR A 280 -41.09 -24.35 -17.81
N ILE A 281 -41.32 -25.63 -17.47
CA ILE A 281 -42.64 -26.26 -17.55
C ILE A 281 -43.64 -25.56 -16.65
N VAL A 282 -43.30 -25.31 -15.39
CA VAL A 282 -44.18 -24.64 -14.43
C VAL A 282 -44.53 -23.23 -14.89
N ASN A 283 -43.58 -22.47 -15.44
CA ASN A 283 -43.86 -21.14 -16.00
C ASN A 283 -44.81 -21.19 -17.20
N ASP A 284 -44.66 -22.20 -18.06
CA ASP A 284 -45.54 -22.40 -19.21
C ASP A 284 -46.95 -22.76 -18.75
N GLU A 285 -47.11 -23.72 -17.84
CA GLU A 285 -48.42 -24.08 -17.25
C GLU A 285 -49.09 -22.90 -16.54
N LEU A 286 -48.34 -22.11 -15.78
CA LEU A 286 -48.85 -20.89 -15.16
C LEU A 286 -49.32 -19.85 -16.19
N ARG A 287 -48.58 -19.67 -17.29
CA ARG A 287 -48.99 -18.78 -18.39
C ARG A 287 -50.28 -19.27 -19.04
N LYS A 288 -50.37 -20.57 -19.33
CA LYS A 288 -51.56 -21.19 -19.92
C LYS A 288 -52.79 -20.98 -19.05
N LEU A 289 -52.68 -21.23 -17.74
CA LEU A 289 -53.76 -20.99 -16.78
C LEU A 289 -54.18 -19.52 -16.72
N ASN A 290 -53.22 -18.60 -16.68
CA ASN A 290 -53.52 -17.17 -16.68
C ASN A 290 -54.19 -16.71 -17.98
N ASP A 291 -53.75 -17.23 -19.12
CA ASP A 291 -54.34 -16.93 -20.41
C ASP A 291 -55.75 -17.55 -20.52
N ASP A 292 -55.98 -18.77 -20.04
CA ASP A 292 -57.30 -19.38 -20.00
C ASP A 292 -58.27 -18.59 -19.11
N ILE A 293 -57.82 -18.07 -17.96
CA ILE A 293 -58.60 -17.16 -17.10
C ILE A 293 -58.93 -15.86 -17.85
N ARG A 294 -57.97 -15.29 -18.59
CA ARG A 294 -58.18 -14.07 -19.38
C ARG A 294 -59.14 -14.29 -20.54
N LEU A 295 -58.99 -15.39 -21.26
CA LEU A 295 -59.80 -15.76 -22.42
C LEU A 295 -61.20 -16.22 -22.03
N SER A 296 -61.38 -16.85 -20.87
CA SER A 296 -62.71 -17.11 -20.30
C SER A 296 -63.48 -15.81 -20.04
N ASN A 297 -62.77 -14.74 -19.67
CA ASN A 297 -63.35 -13.41 -19.46
C ASN A 297 -63.47 -12.57 -20.75
N ALA A 298 -62.72 -12.89 -21.81
CA ALA A 298 -62.71 -12.18 -23.08
C ALA A 298 -63.26 -13.08 -24.20
N ARG A 299 -64.50 -12.82 -24.62
CA ARG A 299 -65.34 -13.64 -25.51
C ARG A 299 -64.81 -13.98 -26.92
N ASP A 300 -63.58 -13.63 -27.27
CA ASP A 300 -62.97 -13.84 -28.58
C ASP A 300 -61.58 -14.48 -28.43
N SER A 301 -61.42 -15.76 -28.80
CA SER A 301 -60.09 -16.41 -28.77
C SER A 301 -59.80 -17.23 -30.02
N ILE A 302 -59.01 -16.64 -30.91
CA ILE A 302 -58.43 -17.29 -32.10
C ILE A 302 -57.12 -18.05 -31.73
N HIS A 303 -56.61 -17.92 -30.51
CA HIS A 303 -55.28 -18.43 -30.12
C HIS A 303 -55.22 -19.92 -29.75
N GLY A 304 -56.33 -20.54 -29.31
CA GLY A 304 -56.35 -21.95 -28.90
C GLY A 304 -56.03 -22.92 -30.04
N SER A 305 -56.64 -22.73 -31.21
CA SER A 305 -56.46 -23.60 -32.39
C SER A 305 -55.01 -23.60 -32.89
N VAL A 306 -54.34 -22.44 -32.89
CA VAL A 306 -52.93 -22.34 -33.33
C VAL A 306 -52.03 -23.11 -32.38
N ARG A 307 -52.28 -23.03 -31.07
CA ARG A 307 -51.53 -23.78 -30.06
C ARG A 307 -51.71 -25.29 -30.22
N ASP A 308 -52.92 -25.76 -30.52
CA ASP A 308 -53.19 -27.18 -30.75
C ASP A 308 -52.48 -27.70 -32.01
N ASP A 309 -52.46 -26.90 -33.08
CA ASP A 309 -51.76 -27.26 -34.32
C ASP A 309 -50.23 -27.29 -34.12
N VAL A 310 -49.68 -26.34 -33.37
CA VAL A 310 -48.27 -26.34 -32.96
C VAL A 310 -47.96 -27.57 -32.08
N ALA A 311 -48.83 -27.94 -31.15
CA ALA A 311 -48.66 -29.14 -30.33
C ALA A 311 -48.67 -30.43 -31.17
N LYS A 312 -49.56 -30.53 -32.19
CA LYS A 312 -49.56 -31.65 -33.15
C LYS A 312 -48.27 -31.73 -33.94
N ILE A 313 -47.68 -30.59 -34.33
CA ILE A 313 -46.40 -30.55 -35.03
C ILE A 313 -45.28 -31.15 -34.17
N PHE A 314 -45.31 -30.97 -32.85
CA PHE A 314 -44.28 -31.50 -31.96
C PHE A 314 -44.53 -32.94 -31.48
N LYS A 315 -45.78 -33.41 -31.49
CA LYS A 315 -46.15 -34.73 -31.00
C LYS A 315 -45.53 -35.84 -31.85
N GLY A 316 -44.81 -36.77 -31.20
CA GLY A 316 -44.20 -37.94 -31.85
C GLY A 316 -42.83 -37.71 -32.48
N LYS A 317 -42.26 -36.51 -32.39
CA LYS A 317 -40.90 -36.22 -32.86
C LYS A 317 -39.84 -36.65 -31.85
N SER A 318 -38.71 -37.13 -32.33
CA SER A 318 -37.56 -37.47 -31.47
C SER A 318 -36.84 -36.21 -30.97
N LEU A 319 -36.05 -36.33 -29.90
CA LEU A 319 -35.25 -35.22 -29.37
C LEU A 319 -34.35 -34.59 -30.45
N GLN A 320 -33.75 -35.41 -31.32
CA GLN A 320 -32.89 -34.94 -32.41
C GLN A 320 -33.69 -34.13 -33.45
N GLU A 321 -34.89 -34.58 -33.78
CA GLU A 321 -35.78 -33.87 -34.72
C GLU A 321 -36.28 -32.54 -34.13
N LEU A 322 -36.58 -32.49 -32.83
CA LEU A 322 -36.97 -31.27 -32.13
C LEU A 322 -35.83 -30.24 -32.11
N ILE A 323 -34.60 -30.67 -31.84
CA ILE A 323 -33.40 -29.80 -31.91
C ILE A 323 -33.20 -29.28 -33.35
N GLN A 324 -33.44 -30.12 -34.36
CA GLN A 324 -33.32 -29.70 -35.75
C GLN A 324 -34.37 -28.65 -36.12
N LEU A 325 -35.62 -28.82 -35.66
CA LEU A 325 -36.69 -27.84 -35.83
C LEU A 325 -36.39 -26.52 -35.12
N GLU A 326 -35.87 -26.58 -33.89
CA GLU A 326 -35.43 -25.39 -33.15
C GLU A 326 -34.41 -24.58 -33.96
N ARG A 327 -33.37 -25.26 -34.50
CA ARG A 327 -32.37 -24.61 -35.36
C ARG A 327 -32.97 -24.01 -36.62
N GLN A 328 -33.94 -24.69 -37.24
CA GLN A 328 -34.60 -24.18 -38.45
C GLN A 328 -35.49 -22.96 -38.18
N VAL A 329 -36.17 -22.91 -37.03
CA VAL A 329 -37.00 -21.77 -36.62
C VAL A 329 -36.12 -20.58 -36.24
N ASN A 330 -35.08 -20.80 -35.44
CA ASN A 330 -34.15 -19.76 -35.02
C ASN A 330 -33.30 -19.22 -36.18
N GLY A 331 -33.00 -20.04 -37.20
CA GLY A 331 -32.30 -19.59 -38.40
C GLY A 331 -33.17 -18.84 -39.41
N LYS A 332 -34.50 -18.91 -39.30
CA LYS A 332 -35.45 -18.22 -40.18
C LYS A 332 -35.93 -16.87 -39.66
N ASN A 333 -35.76 -16.59 -38.36
CA ASN A 333 -36.03 -15.28 -37.76
C ASN A 333 -34.69 -14.57 -37.45
N PRO A 334 -34.19 -13.72 -38.37
CA PRO A 334 -33.06 -12.83 -38.07
C PRO A 334 -33.41 -11.75 -37.05
#